data_AF-A0A3P8L255-F1
#
_entry.id   AF-A0A3P8L255-F1
#
_cell.length_a   1.000
_cell.length_b   1.000
_cell.length_c   1.000
_cell.angle_alpha   90.00
_cell.angle_beta   90.00
_cell.angle_gamma   90.00
#
_symmetry.space_group_name_H-M   'P 1'
#
loop_
_entity.id
_entity.type
_entity.pdbx_description
1 polymer ?
#
loop_
_entity_poly.entity_id
_entity_poly.type
_entity_poly.pdbx_seq_one_letter_code
_entity_poly.pdbx_strand_id
1 'polypeptide(L)'
;MVPTNRPMIRKDMADLVYMTEAEKIQAIIEDIRERTAAGQPVLVGTISIEKSEVVSQELTKAGIKHNVLNAKFHASEADIVAQAGYPAAVTIATNMAGRGTDIVLGGSWQAEVAALEDPTPEQIAQIKADWQVRHEAVLASGGLHIIGTGAS
;
A
#
# COMPACT_ATOMS: atom_id res chain seq x y z
N MET A 1 0.54 16.95 -22.93
CA MET A 1 0.92 15.92 -21.93
C MET A 1 2.33 15.45 -22.24
N VAL A 2 3.20 15.33 -21.24
CA VAL A 2 4.56 14.79 -21.42
C VAL A 2 4.48 13.26 -21.25
N PRO A 3 5.06 12.45 -22.16
CA PRO A 3 4.99 10.99 -22.08
C PRO A 3 5.84 10.43 -20.94
N THR A 4 5.52 9.22 -20.48
CA THR A 4 6.28 8.52 -19.44
C THR A 4 7.60 7.97 -19.98
N ASN A 5 8.64 7.91 -19.13
CA ASN A 5 9.95 7.35 -19.49
C ASN A 5 9.90 5.83 -19.77
N ARG A 6 8.93 5.13 -19.18
CA ARG A 6 8.65 3.70 -19.43
C ARG A 6 7.19 3.51 -19.84
N PRO A 7 6.84 2.45 -20.59
CA PRO A 7 5.45 2.14 -20.90
C PRO A 7 4.59 2.03 -19.64
N MET A 8 3.40 2.65 -19.67
CA MET A 8 2.45 2.57 -18.57
C MET A 8 1.66 1.26 -18.68
N ILE A 9 1.90 0.33 -17.74
CA ILE A 9 1.32 -1.02 -17.72
C ILE A 9 0.24 -1.20 -16.63
N ARG A 10 -0.17 -0.11 -15.97
CA ARG A 10 -1.19 -0.13 -14.92
C ARG A 10 -2.51 -0.62 -15.51
N LYS A 11 -3.15 -1.56 -14.82
CA LYS A 11 -4.48 -2.05 -15.19
C LYS A 11 -5.54 -1.27 -14.41
N ASP A 12 -6.20 -0.34 -15.09
CA ASP A 12 -7.35 0.37 -14.53
C ASP A 12 -8.59 -0.53 -14.65
N MET A 13 -9.18 -0.89 -13.50
CA MET A 13 -10.40 -1.71 -13.44
C MET A 13 -11.65 -0.82 -13.53
N ALA A 14 -12.77 -1.41 -13.95
CA ALA A 14 -14.04 -0.69 -13.96
C ALA A 14 -14.53 -0.40 -12.54
N ASP A 15 -15.23 0.72 -12.39
CA ASP A 15 -15.82 1.12 -11.11
C ASP A 15 -16.89 0.12 -10.65
N LEU A 16 -16.92 -0.16 -9.35
CA LEU A 16 -17.94 -0.98 -8.70
C LEU A 16 -18.87 -0.08 -7.87
N VAL A 17 -20.17 -0.13 -8.16
CA VAL A 17 -21.20 0.65 -7.47
C VAL A 17 -22.05 -0.27 -6.61
N TYR A 18 -22.20 0.10 -5.34
CA TYR A 18 -22.97 -0.67 -4.35
C TYR A 18 -24.16 0.14 -3.87
N MET A 19 -25.24 -0.55 -3.49
CA MET A 19 -26.47 0.10 -3.03
C MET A 19 -26.30 0.76 -1.67
N THR A 20 -25.56 0.11 -0.77
CA THR A 20 -25.30 0.60 0.57
C THR A 20 -23.81 0.76 0.84
N GLU A 21 -23.49 1.65 1.78
CA GLU A 21 -22.11 1.81 2.24
C GLU A 21 -21.57 0.56 2.93
N ALA A 22 -22.43 -0.16 3.65
CA ALA A 22 -22.05 -1.41 4.33
C ALA A 22 -21.63 -2.49 3.32
N GLU A 23 -22.38 -2.67 2.24
CA GLU A 23 -22.02 -3.59 1.15
C GLU A 23 -20.71 -3.16 0.48
N LYS A 24 -20.54 -1.86 0.22
CA LYS A 24 -19.30 -1.32 -0.34
C LYS A 24 -18.09 -1.66 0.54
N ILE A 25 -18.19 -1.42 1.85
CA ILE A 25 -17.10 -1.70 2.78
C ILE A 25 -16.82 -3.20 2.83
N GLN A 26 -17.83 -4.05 2.95
CA GLN A 26 -17.63 -5.51 2.93
C GLN A 26 -16.93 -5.99 1.66
N ALA A 27 -17.31 -5.47 0.49
CA ALA A 27 -16.64 -5.80 -0.76
C ALA A 27 -15.18 -5.32 -0.79
N ILE A 28 -14.89 -4.14 -0.24
CA ILE A 28 -13.50 -3.65 -0.09
C ILE A 28 -12.70 -4.58 0.82
N ILE A 29 -13.25 -5.02 1.95
CA ILE A 29 -12.56 -5.91 2.89
C ILE A 29 -12.27 -7.27 2.23
N GLU A 30 -13.20 -7.82 1.46
CA GLU A 30 -12.98 -9.09 0.75
C GLU A 30 -11.93 -8.95 -0.36
N ASP A 31 -11.97 -7.89 -1.16
CA ASP A 31 -10.94 -7.61 -2.18
C ASP A 31 -9.54 -7.47 -1.54
N ILE A 32 -9.44 -6.80 -0.39
CA ILE A 32 -8.18 -6.70 0.36
C ILE A 32 -7.74 -8.08 0.86
N ARG A 33 -8.65 -8.90 1.37
CA ARG A 33 -8.34 -10.25 1.86
C ARG A 33 -7.79 -11.13 0.75
N GLU A 34 -8.45 -11.17 -0.40
CA GLU A 34 -8.03 -11.98 -1.55
C GLU A 34 -6.63 -11.56 -2.04
N ARG A 35 -6.38 -10.26 -2.13
CA ARG A 35 -5.11 -9.70 -2.60
C ARG A 35 -3.97 -9.94 -1.64
N THR A 36 -4.20 -9.69 -0.36
CA THR A 36 -3.18 -9.92 0.67
C THR A 36 -2.87 -11.40 0.83
N ALA A 37 -3.85 -12.29 0.67
CA ALA A 37 -3.62 -13.74 0.63
C ALA A 37 -2.73 -14.16 -0.56
N ALA A 38 -2.80 -13.43 -1.68
CA ALA A 38 -1.91 -13.61 -2.84
C ALA A 38 -0.57 -12.86 -2.72
N GLY A 39 -0.30 -12.18 -1.60
CA GLY A 39 0.93 -11.39 -1.38
C GLY A 39 0.92 -9.99 -1.99
N GLN A 40 -0.19 -9.56 -2.60
CA GLN A 40 -0.30 -8.26 -3.24
C GLN A 40 -0.47 -7.14 -2.20
N PRO A 41 0.34 -6.07 -2.22
CA PRO A 41 0.12 -4.90 -1.37
C PRO A 41 -1.08 -4.07 -1.86
N VAL A 42 -1.78 -3.44 -0.92
CA VAL A 42 -3.00 -2.66 -1.16
C VAL A 42 -2.92 -1.28 -0.51
N LEU A 43 -3.22 -0.24 -1.29
CA LEU A 43 -3.40 1.13 -0.83
C LEU A 43 -4.88 1.52 -0.95
N VAL A 44 -5.50 1.85 0.18
CA VAL A 44 -6.90 2.29 0.26
C VAL A 44 -6.95 3.81 0.43
N GLY A 45 -7.45 4.51 -0.58
CA GLY A 45 -7.66 5.96 -0.55
C GLY A 45 -9.07 6.31 -0.10
N THR A 46 -9.19 7.05 1.00
CA THR A 46 -10.47 7.55 1.53
C THR A 46 -10.56 9.08 1.40
N ILE A 47 -11.78 9.62 1.50
CA ILE A 47 -12.03 11.07 1.38
C ILE A 47 -12.02 11.82 2.72
N SER A 48 -12.13 11.11 3.85
CA SER A 48 -12.21 11.72 5.18
C SER A 48 -11.61 10.81 6.25
N ILE A 49 -11.24 11.40 7.39
CA ILE A 49 -10.63 10.66 8.51
C ILE A 49 -11.63 9.66 9.07
N GLU A 50 -12.90 10.04 9.17
CA GLU A 50 -13.98 9.19 9.66
C GLU A 50 -14.16 7.95 8.78
N LYS A 51 -14.05 8.09 7.45
CA LYS A 51 -14.07 6.94 6.54
C LYS A 51 -12.86 6.04 6.72
N SER A 52 -11.67 6.60 6.93
CA SER A 52 -10.48 5.82 7.26
C SER A 52 -10.64 5.02 8.55
N GLU A 53 -11.24 5.61 9.58
CA GLU A 53 -11.51 4.93 10.85
C GLU A 53 -12.51 3.78 10.68
N VAL A 54 -13.58 3.98 9.91
CA VAL A 54 -14.55 2.90 9.62
C VAL A 54 -13.87 1.74 8.89
N VAL A 55 -13.12 2.01 7.83
CA VAL A 55 -12.40 0.95 7.08
C VAL A 55 -11.37 0.26 7.98
N SER A 56 -10.64 1.02 8.79
CA SER A 56 -9.65 0.49 9.76
C SER A 56 -10.29 -0.45 10.79
N GLN A 57 -11.45 -0.07 11.32
CA GLN A 57 -12.19 -0.90 12.27
C GLN A 57 -12.66 -2.21 11.62
N GLU A 58 -13.19 -2.16 10.39
CA GLU A 58 -13.63 -3.36 9.68
C GLU A 58 -12.47 -4.28 9.30
N LEU A 59 -11.32 -3.72 8.89
CA LEU A 59 -10.09 -4.51 8.67
C LEU A 59 -9.61 -5.18 9.95
N THR A 60 -9.67 -4.48 11.09
CA THR A 60 -9.33 -5.03 12.41
C THR A 60 -10.25 -6.19 12.77
N LYS A 61 -11.57 -6.05 12.57
CA LYS A 61 -12.55 -7.13 12.79
C LYS A 61 -12.28 -8.34 11.88
N ALA A 62 -11.84 -8.09 10.65
CA ALA A 62 -11.46 -9.13 9.70
C ALA A 62 -10.09 -9.76 9.97
N GLY A 63 -9.33 -9.29 10.97
CA GLY A 63 -8.00 -9.79 11.31
C GLY A 63 -6.89 -9.35 10.35
N ILE A 64 -7.14 -8.32 9.54
CA ILE A 64 -6.20 -7.82 8.53
C ILE A 64 -5.36 -6.69 9.13
N LYS A 65 -4.05 -6.92 9.24
CA LYS A 65 -3.09 -5.91 9.70
C LYS A 65 -3.00 -4.79 8.65
N HIS A 66 -3.04 -3.55 9.12
CA HIS A 66 -2.98 -2.39 8.26
C HIS A 66 -2.41 -1.19 9.02
N ASN A 67 -1.96 -0.19 8.26
CA ASN A 67 -1.52 1.10 8.79
C ASN A 67 -2.42 2.21 8.29
N VAL A 68 -2.65 3.23 9.13
CA VAL A 68 -3.42 4.42 8.74
C VAL A 68 -2.48 5.60 8.63
N LEU A 69 -2.41 6.17 7.44
CA LEU A 69 -1.64 7.35 7.11
C LEU A 69 -2.54 8.59 7.26
N ASN A 70 -2.33 9.31 8.36
CA ASN A 70 -3.09 10.49 8.74
C ASN A 70 -2.22 11.75 8.57
N ALA A 71 -2.74 12.76 7.88
CA ALA A 71 -2.06 14.02 7.56
C ALA A 71 -1.59 14.85 8.78
N LYS A 72 -1.95 14.46 10.02
CA LYS A 72 -1.50 15.14 11.25
C LYS A 72 -0.09 14.75 11.71
N PHE A 73 0.46 13.62 11.25
CA PHE A 73 1.72 13.05 11.77
C PHE A 73 2.75 12.80 10.66
N HIS A 74 3.44 13.85 10.22
CA HIS A 74 4.43 13.76 9.13
C HIS A 74 5.66 12.89 9.46
N ALA A 75 6.08 12.83 10.74
CA ALA A 75 7.28 12.07 11.12
C ALA A 75 7.12 10.55 10.92
N SER A 76 5.91 10.01 11.03
CA SER A 76 5.62 8.57 10.84
C SER A 76 5.14 8.25 9.42
N GLU A 77 4.88 9.27 8.61
CA GLU A 77 4.36 9.11 7.25
C GLU A 77 5.37 8.43 6.34
N ALA A 78 6.65 8.85 6.41
CA ALA A 78 7.72 8.27 5.60
C ALA A 78 7.91 6.78 5.88
N ASP A 79 7.88 6.36 7.15
CA ASP A 79 8.03 4.96 7.55
C ASP A 79 6.87 4.10 7.05
N ILE A 80 5.63 4.61 7.16
CA ILE A 80 4.44 3.90 6.66
C ILE A 80 4.52 3.75 5.14
N VAL A 81 4.91 4.80 4.41
CA VAL A 81 5.05 4.76 2.95
C VAL A 81 6.17 3.82 2.52
N ALA A 82 7.30 3.82 3.25
CA ALA A 82 8.43 2.93 2.99
C ALA A 82 8.05 1.45 3.08
N GLN A 83 7.06 1.12 3.91
CA GLN A 83 6.54 -0.23 4.09
C GLN A 83 5.30 -0.54 3.25
N ALA A 84 4.68 0.46 2.60
CA ALA A 84 3.41 0.28 1.87
C ALA A 84 3.51 -0.64 0.65
N GLY A 85 4.72 -0.84 0.11
CA GLY A 85 4.97 -1.76 -1.01
C GLY A 85 5.42 -3.15 -0.60
N TYR A 86 5.53 -3.44 0.71
CA TYR A 86 5.93 -4.76 1.21
C TYR A 86 4.86 -5.81 0.87
N PRO A 87 5.22 -7.08 0.58
CA PRO A 87 4.24 -8.15 0.34
C PRO A 87 3.10 -8.18 1.36
N ALA A 88 1.86 -8.23 0.87
CA ALA A 88 0.62 -8.22 1.65
C ALA A 88 0.41 -6.99 2.57
N ALA A 89 1.18 -5.91 2.41
CA ALA A 89 0.98 -4.68 3.18
C ALA A 89 -0.37 -4.03 2.83
N VAL A 90 -1.07 -3.51 3.84
CA VAL A 90 -2.29 -2.73 3.67
C VAL A 90 -2.11 -1.36 4.30
N THR A 91 -2.28 -0.31 3.49
CA THR A 91 -2.16 1.08 3.94
C THR A 91 -3.44 1.84 3.61
N ILE A 92 -4.02 2.51 4.59
CA ILE A 92 -5.15 3.42 4.41
C ILE A 92 -4.62 4.85 4.39
N ALA A 93 -4.87 5.57 3.31
CA ALA A 93 -4.50 6.97 3.15
C ALA A 93 -5.76 7.84 3.11
N THR A 94 -5.77 8.90 3.92
CA THR A 94 -6.86 9.90 3.87
C THR A 94 -6.48 11.01 2.91
N ASN A 95 -7.31 11.28 1.90
CA ASN A 95 -7.10 12.31 0.88
C ASN A 95 -5.74 12.13 0.14
N MET A 96 -4.97 13.21 -0.05
CA MET A 96 -3.65 13.24 -0.70
C MET A 96 -2.48 12.90 0.24
N ALA A 97 -2.73 12.21 1.37
CA ALA A 97 -1.65 11.85 2.27
C ALA A 97 -0.75 10.78 1.59
N GLY A 98 0.58 10.98 1.61
CA GLY A 98 1.55 10.24 0.79
C GLY A 98 1.76 10.77 -0.64
N ARG A 99 1.08 11.85 -1.09
CA ARG A 99 1.29 12.42 -2.43
C ARG A 99 2.71 12.98 -2.55
N GLY A 100 3.47 12.49 -3.53
CA GLY A 100 4.84 12.94 -3.80
C GLY A 100 5.93 12.07 -3.18
N THR A 101 5.58 10.97 -2.51
CA THR A 101 6.53 9.96 -2.04
C THR A 101 6.30 8.65 -2.81
N ASP A 102 7.36 8.10 -3.39
CA ASP A 102 7.28 6.87 -4.18
C ASP A 102 7.12 5.64 -3.26
N ILE A 103 6.17 4.77 -3.59
CA ILE A 103 6.03 3.45 -2.97
C ILE A 103 6.92 2.46 -3.71
N VAL A 104 7.92 1.92 -3.03
CA VAL A 104 8.83 0.91 -3.58
C VAL A 104 8.20 -0.47 -3.41
N LEU A 105 7.89 -1.14 -4.52
CA LEU A 105 7.39 -2.52 -4.52
C LEU A 105 8.45 -3.47 -3.91
N GLY A 106 8.04 -4.33 -2.98
CA GLY A 106 8.93 -5.17 -2.17
C GLY A 106 9.39 -4.52 -0.85
N GLY A 107 8.98 -3.27 -0.59
CA GLY A 107 9.46 -2.44 0.53
C GLY A 107 10.67 -1.59 0.16
N SER A 108 10.98 -0.57 0.97
CA SER A 108 12.16 0.28 0.77
C SER A 108 13.41 -0.35 1.37
N TRP A 109 14.22 -1.02 0.53
CA TRP A 109 15.52 -1.55 0.95
C TRP A 109 16.46 -0.44 1.43
N GLN A 110 16.33 0.78 0.91
CA GLN A 110 17.09 1.94 1.38
C GLN A 110 16.72 2.32 2.82
N ALA A 111 15.43 2.24 3.18
CA ALA A 111 15.00 2.47 4.55
C ALA A 111 15.50 1.36 5.50
N GLU A 112 15.53 0.10 5.04
CA GLU A 112 16.12 -1.02 5.79
C GLU A 112 17.61 -0.80 6.06
N VAL A 113 18.37 -0.33 5.06
CA VAL A 113 19.80 0.00 5.23
C VAL A 113 19.99 1.21 6.15
N ALA A 114 19.16 2.25 6.03
CA ALA A 114 19.27 3.46 6.84
C ALA A 114 18.95 3.24 8.33
N ALA A 115 18.27 2.14 8.67
CA ALA A 115 17.99 1.75 10.05
C ALA A 115 19.17 1.04 10.74
N LEU A 116 20.22 0.67 9.99
CA LEU A 116 21.43 0.03 10.54
C LEU A 116 22.51 1.07 10.87
N GLU A 117 23.21 0.86 11.98
CA GLU A 117 24.41 1.63 12.33
C GLU A 117 25.62 1.05 11.58
N ASP A 118 26.28 1.87 10.76
CA ASP A 118 27.45 1.52 9.93
C ASP A 118 27.35 0.17 9.17
N PRO A 119 26.39 0.01 8.25
CA PRO A 119 26.18 -1.24 7.54
C PRO A 119 27.36 -1.60 6.64
N THR A 120 27.83 -2.84 6.75
CA THR A 120 28.87 -3.39 5.88
C THR A 120 28.36 -3.58 4.44
N PRO A 121 29.25 -3.57 3.43
CA PRO A 121 28.87 -3.87 2.05
C PRO A 121 28.14 -5.21 1.89
N GLU A 122 28.51 -6.21 2.67
CA GLU A 122 27.90 -7.54 2.67
C GLU A 122 26.46 -7.50 3.19
N GLN A 123 26.20 -6.75 4.28
CA GLN A 123 24.84 -6.56 4.79
C GLN A 123 23.94 -5.82 3.79
N ILE A 124 24.46 -4.77 3.15
CA ILE A 124 23.72 -4.03 2.12
C ILE A 124 23.39 -4.94 0.93
N ALA A 125 24.35 -5.75 0.49
CA ALA A 125 24.16 -6.71 -0.59
C ALA A 125 23.08 -7.76 -0.24
N GLN A 126 23.07 -8.26 0.99
CA GLN A 126 22.06 -9.21 1.46
C GLN A 126 20.67 -8.57 1.50
N ILE A 127 20.52 -7.38 2.07
CA ILE A 127 19.23 -6.66 2.12
C ILE A 127 18.69 -6.44 0.71
N LYS A 128 19.55 -6.06 -0.23
CA LYS A 128 19.16 -5.85 -1.61
C LYS A 128 18.76 -7.16 -2.31
N ALA A 129 19.45 -8.27 -2.03
CA ALA A 129 19.08 -9.58 -2.55
C ALA A 129 17.71 -10.05 -2.02
N ASP A 130 17.47 -9.88 -0.72
CA ASP A 130 16.18 -10.23 -0.09
C ASP A 130 15.05 -9.34 -0.63
N TRP A 131 15.33 -8.05 -0.83
CA TRP A 131 14.40 -7.12 -1.46
C TRP A 131 14.08 -7.53 -2.89
N GLN A 132 15.06 -7.98 -3.69
CA GLN A 132 14.82 -8.41 -5.07
C GLN A 132 13.80 -9.55 -5.14
N VAL A 133 13.92 -10.54 -4.24
CA VAL A 133 12.96 -11.65 -4.13
C VAL A 133 11.55 -11.13 -3.81
N ARG A 134 11.43 -10.22 -2.83
CA ARG A 134 10.13 -9.61 -2.49
C ARG A 134 9.56 -8.78 -3.64
N HIS A 135 10.40 -8.00 -4.31
CA HIS A 135 10.04 -7.14 -5.42
C HIS A 135 9.46 -7.95 -6.58
N GLU A 136 10.13 -9.04 -6.95
CA GLU A 136 9.67 -9.95 -8.00
C GLU A 136 8.36 -10.63 -7.63
N ALA A 137 8.21 -11.06 -6.37
CA ALA A 137 6.95 -11.63 -5.88
C ALA A 137 5.78 -10.63 -5.97
N VAL A 138 6.00 -9.36 -5.59
CA VAL A 138 4.98 -8.31 -5.69
C VAL A 138 4.62 -7.99 -7.15
N LEU A 139 5.60 -7.97 -8.05
CA LEU A 139 5.33 -7.81 -9.49
C LEU A 139 4.50 -8.98 -10.03
N ALA A 140 4.84 -10.21 -9.64
CA ALA A 140 4.11 -11.41 -10.03
C ALA A 140 2.68 -11.44 -9.48
N SER A 141 2.44 -10.88 -8.29
CA SER A 141 1.09 -10.74 -7.71
C SER A 141 0.28 -9.57 -8.29
N GLY A 142 0.82 -8.84 -9.28
CA GLY A 142 0.12 -7.75 -9.98
C GLY A 142 0.51 -6.33 -9.56
N GLY A 143 1.59 -6.15 -8.79
CA GLY A 143 2.05 -4.84 -8.31
C GLY A 143 1.19 -4.29 -7.17
N LEU A 144 1.22 -2.96 -6.98
CA LEU A 144 0.38 -2.29 -5.96
C LEU A 144 -1.08 -2.19 -6.45
N HIS A 145 -2.02 -2.70 -5.65
CA HIS A 145 -3.45 -2.47 -5.88
C HIS A 145 -3.92 -1.19 -5.19
N ILE A 146 -4.76 -0.42 -5.86
CA ILE A 146 -5.28 0.86 -5.34
C ILE A 146 -6.80 0.79 -5.30
N ILE A 147 -7.37 1.06 -4.12
CA ILE A 147 -8.82 1.12 -3.89
C ILE A 147 -9.20 2.55 -3.55
N GLY A 148 -10.02 3.18 -4.39
CA GLY A 148 -10.65 4.46 -4.05
C GLY A 148 -12.03 4.24 -3.42
N THR A 149 -12.27 4.75 -2.22
CA THR A 149 -13.57 4.56 -1.54
C THR A 149 -14.59 5.67 -1.81
N GLY A 150 -14.17 6.70 -2.57
CA GLY A 150 -14.78 8.04 -2.60
C GLY A 150 -15.43 8.50 -3.90
N ALA A 151 -15.71 7.61 -4.86
CA ALA A 151 -16.56 7.97 -5.98
C ALA A 151 -18.04 7.79 -5.56
N SER A 152 -18.72 8.91 -5.33
CA SER A 152 -20.18 9.04 -5.31
C SER A 152 -20.56 10.16 -6.26
#